data_AF-A0AAW5L9X3-F1
#
_entry.id   AF-A0AAW5L9X3-F1
#
_cell.length_a   1.000
_cell.length_b   1.000
_cell.length_c   1.000
_cell.angle_alpha   90.00
_cell.angle_beta   90.00
_cell.angle_gamma   90.00
#
_symmetry.space_group_name_H-M   'P 1'
#
loop_
_entity.id
_entity.type
_entity.pdbx_description
1 polymer ?
#
loop_
_entity_poly.entity_id
_entity_poly.type
_entity_poly.pdbx_seq_one_letter_code
_entity_poly.pdbx_strand_id
1 'polypeptide(L)'
;MFFDWLKIEQVFDCQVPLIGDFGFVGVHIETGEQQEGIRIPTFKHEGSFCDSVMIKINGSILTMSGNPSRWGRVENLFGLSSVEACVNVFNKILTELGLPNFTKCTQTWIGQSTENSKPRKYSDGAVIKELHITENRAVGGNNVEHYISGLATLNYRNSTARLHTNGQTVDWLSKQGNASLIYPSVYNKAYELELHSLTKIRNKFGEQSEQYQQLIKVIEYCKEQGVARFEQKLKSRFLQRENLHFYGLSDYSRLRELNKEFLNIDKRLKVTAMNFETISETLINSGVVDTVKAANTTAMYALQWSHGQVFDLSKAQVKVHRARLRKIGIDIANKCDISKFSPVKVTPEL
;
A
#
# COMPACT_ATOMS: atom_id res chain seq x y z
N MET A 1 -4.02 12.15 -1.18
CA MET A 1 -4.10 10.77 -1.68
C MET A 1 -4.06 10.73 -3.20
N PHE A 2 -3.25 9.84 -3.78
CA PHE A 2 -3.18 9.53 -5.22
C PHE A 2 -3.00 8.02 -5.43
N PHE A 3 -2.94 7.57 -6.69
CA PHE A 3 -2.89 6.15 -7.05
C PHE A 3 -1.60 5.76 -7.78
N ASP A 4 -0.81 4.84 -7.21
CA ASP A 4 0.48 4.42 -7.79
C ASP A 4 0.42 3.12 -8.60
N TRP A 5 -0.68 2.36 -8.51
CA TRP A 5 -0.81 1.13 -9.26
C TRP A 5 -2.26 0.80 -9.53
N LEU A 6 -2.53 0.30 -10.74
CA LEU A 6 -3.81 -0.23 -11.14
C LEU A 6 -3.58 -1.60 -11.77
N LYS A 7 -4.39 -2.59 -11.38
CA LYS A 7 -4.63 -3.82 -12.16
C LYS A 7 -6.11 -3.93 -12.42
N ILE A 8 -6.49 -4.03 -13.68
CA ILE A 8 -7.88 -4.04 -14.13
C ILE A 8 -8.06 -5.13 -15.19
N GLU A 9 -9.25 -5.72 -15.23
CA GLU A 9 -9.61 -6.82 -16.12
C GLU A 9 -11.02 -6.62 -16.66
N GLN A 10 -11.24 -6.95 -17.93
CA GLN A 10 -12.58 -6.99 -18.53
C GLN A 10 -12.70 -8.21 -19.42
N VAL A 11 -13.89 -8.80 -19.42
CA VAL A 11 -14.31 -9.81 -20.38
C VAL A 11 -15.13 -9.10 -21.45
N PHE A 12 -14.75 -9.28 -22.72
CA PHE A 12 -15.45 -8.70 -23.87
C PHE A 12 -16.38 -9.74 -24.53
N ASP A 13 -17.35 -9.28 -25.30
CA ASP A 13 -18.27 -10.14 -26.07
C ASP A 13 -17.62 -10.72 -27.34
N CYS A 14 -16.37 -10.35 -27.61
CA CYS A 14 -15.59 -10.81 -28.73
C CYS A 14 -14.18 -11.24 -28.28
N GLN A 15 -13.50 -11.96 -29.17
CA GLN A 15 -12.08 -12.26 -28.99
C GLN A 15 -11.29 -10.95 -29.04
N VAL A 16 -10.42 -10.73 -28.04
CA VAL A 16 -9.60 -9.53 -27.99
C VAL A 16 -8.49 -9.65 -29.04
N PRO A 17 -8.21 -8.60 -29.83
CA PRO A 17 -7.10 -8.61 -30.79
C PRO A 17 -5.78 -8.98 -30.11
N LEU A 18 -5.03 -9.91 -30.71
CA LEU A 18 -3.78 -10.38 -30.13
C LEU A 18 -2.65 -9.37 -30.37
N ILE A 19 -1.69 -9.35 -29.46
CA ILE A 19 -0.46 -8.57 -29.55
C ILE A 19 0.73 -9.48 -29.26
N GLY A 20 1.88 -9.14 -29.83
CA GLY A 20 3.10 -9.97 -29.77
C GLY A 20 3.18 -10.97 -30.92
N ASP A 21 4.21 -11.81 -30.85
CA ASP A 21 4.64 -12.75 -31.90
C ASP A 21 4.39 -14.23 -31.54
N PHE A 22 4.01 -14.51 -30.29
CA PHE A 22 3.86 -15.86 -29.77
C PHE A 22 2.59 -16.03 -28.91
N GLY A 23 1.96 -17.20 -29.00
CA GLY A 23 0.76 -17.54 -28.23
C GLY A 23 0.68 -19.04 -27.95
N PHE A 24 -0.18 -19.40 -27.00
CA PHE A 24 -0.46 -20.76 -26.56
C PHE A 24 -1.92 -21.10 -26.81
N VAL A 25 -2.17 -22.32 -27.27
CA VAL A 25 -3.48 -22.96 -27.25
C VAL A 25 -3.35 -24.21 -26.37
N GLY A 26 -4.18 -24.30 -25.32
CA GLY A 26 -4.22 -25.49 -24.48
C GLY A 26 -5.03 -26.58 -25.17
N VAL A 27 -4.61 -27.83 -25.03
CA VAL A 27 -5.40 -29.00 -25.45
C VAL A 27 -5.65 -29.86 -24.22
N HIS A 28 -6.90 -30.22 -23.98
CA HIS A 28 -7.24 -31.16 -22.93
C HIS A 28 -6.78 -32.56 -23.35
N ILE A 29 -5.80 -33.13 -22.64
CA ILE A 29 -5.08 -34.34 -23.08
C ILE A 29 -6.01 -35.56 -23.17
N GLU A 30 -7.00 -35.67 -22.28
CA GLU A 30 -7.89 -36.84 -22.25
C GLU A 30 -9.02 -36.76 -23.29
N THR A 31 -9.51 -35.56 -23.62
CA THR A 31 -10.67 -35.38 -24.51
C THR A 31 -10.27 -34.92 -25.91
N GLY A 32 -9.05 -34.42 -26.09
CA GLY A 32 -8.59 -33.79 -27.34
C GLY A 32 -9.20 -32.42 -27.61
N GLU A 33 -10.06 -31.91 -26.72
CA GLU A 33 -10.71 -30.61 -26.90
C GLU A 33 -9.69 -29.47 -26.80
N GLN A 34 -9.71 -28.58 -27.78
CA GLN A 34 -8.91 -27.38 -27.77
C GLN A 34 -9.57 -26.33 -26.88
N GLN A 35 -8.75 -25.67 -26.06
CA GLN A 35 -9.19 -24.52 -25.30
C GLN A 35 -9.63 -23.40 -26.25
N GLU A 36 -10.78 -22.79 -25.95
CA GLU A 36 -11.25 -21.64 -26.72
C GLU A 36 -10.32 -20.43 -26.53
N GLY A 37 -10.00 -19.78 -27.66
CA GLY A 37 -9.18 -18.57 -27.72
C GLY A 37 -7.67 -18.81 -27.55
N ILE A 38 -6.89 -17.85 -28.01
CA ILE A 38 -5.43 -17.86 -27.88
C ILE A 38 -5.04 -17.12 -26.60
N ARG A 39 -4.10 -17.69 -25.85
CA ARG A 39 -3.44 -17.05 -24.71
C ARG A 39 -2.10 -16.51 -25.15
N ILE A 40 -1.80 -15.26 -24.85
CA ILE A 40 -0.46 -14.73 -25.06
C ILE A 40 0.34 -14.74 -23.75
N PRO A 41 1.69 -14.85 -23.83
CA PRO A 41 2.55 -14.45 -22.73
C PRO A 41 2.21 -13.02 -22.28
N THR A 42 2.59 -12.66 -21.05
CA THR A 42 2.36 -11.29 -20.58
C THR A 42 3.19 -10.34 -21.45
N PHE A 43 2.54 -9.50 -22.23
CA PHE A 43 3.16 -8.50 -23.08
C PHE A 43 3.59 -7.32 -22.21
N LYS A 44 4.88 -6.98 -22.25
CA LYS A 44 5.42 -5.82 -21.56
C LYS A 44 5.51 -4.66 -22.54
N HIS A 45 4.69 -3.64 -22.34
CA HIS A 45 4.76 -2.41 -23.12
C HIS A 45 5.56 -1.36 -22.32
N GLU A 46 6.65 -0.86 -22.91
CA GLU A 46 7.55 0.09 -22.26
C GLU A 46 7.20 1.53 -22.65
N GLY A 47 7.14 2.40 -21.65
CA GLY A 47 6.94 3.83 -21.81
C GLY A 47 8.25 4.59 -21.96
N SER A 48 8.14 5.92 -22.01
CA SER A 48 9.25 6.81 -22.32
C SER A 48 10.35 6.79 -21.24
N PHE A 49 10.03 6.63 -19.96
CA PHE A 49 10.95 6.87 -18.84
C PHE A 49 11.16 5.64 -17.93
N CYS A 50 11.32 4.47 -18.56
CA CYS A 50 11.52 3.16 -17.90
C CYS A 50 10.30 2.64 -17.13
N ASP A 51 9.15 3.29 -17.31
CA ASP A 51 7.83 2.79 -16.97
C ASP A 51 7.45 1.63 -17.90
N SER A 52 6.70 0.68 -17.37
CA SER A 52 6.16 -0.41 -18.18
C SER A 52 4.81 -0.82 -17.64
N VAL A 53 3.92 -1.16 -18.56
CA VAL A 53 2.64 -1.80 -18.26
C VAL A 53 2.67 -3.22 -18.78
N MET A 54 2.01 -4.10 -18.04
CA MET A 54 1.87 -5.50 -18.39
C MET A 54 0.46 -5.73 -18.91
N ILE A 55 0.35 -6.28 -20.11
CA ILE A 55 -0.90 -6.60 -20.78
C ILE A 55 -0.97 -8.12 -20.95
N LYS A 56 -2.11 -8.71 -20.61
CA LYS A 56 -2.37 -10.13 -20.77
C LYS A 56 -3.70 -10.33 -21.47
N ILE A 57 -3.69 -11.16 -22.51
CA ILE A 57 -4.88 -11.52 -23.28
C ILE A 57 -5.09 -13.02 -23.16
N ASN A 58 -6.33 -13.41 -22.85
CA ASN A 58 -6.77 -14.79 -22.77
C ASN A 58 -8.16 -14.90 -23.41
N GLY A 59 -8.18 -15.17 -24.71
CA GLY A 59 -9.40 -15.17 -25.50
C GLY A 59 -10.11 -13.81 -25.46
N SER A 60 -11.30 -13.76 -24.85
CA SER A 60 -12.08 -12.53 -24.65
C SER A 60 -11.68 -11.71 -23.42
N ILE A 61 -10.71 -12.17 -22.62
CA ILE A 61 -10.31 -11.51 -21.38
C ILE A 61 -9.06 -10.65 -21.62
N LEU A 62 -9.18 -9.36 -21.34
CA LEU A 62 -8.06 -8.42 -21.29
C LEU A 62 -7.74 -8.08 -19.84
N THR A 63 -6.49 -8.21 -19.45
CA THR A 63 -5.98 -7.70 -18.16
C THR A 63 -4.82 -6.75 -18.41
N MET A 64 -4.82 -5.62 -17.72
CA MET A 64 -3.72 -4.65 -17.75
C MET A 64 -3.29 -4.30 -16.32
N SER A 65 -1.99 -4.19 -16.10
CA SER A 65 -1.44 -3.74 -14.82
C SER A 65 -0.20 -2.88 -14.95
N GLY A 66 -0.04 -1.90 -14.08
CA GLY A 66 1.12 -1.02 -14.06
C GLY A 66 0.89 0.21 -13.19
N ASN A 67 1.83 1.16 -13.26
CA ASN A 67 1.73 2.45 -12.58
C ASN A 67 1.26 3.54 -13.56
N PRO A 68 -0.04 3.89 -13.58
CA PRO A 68 -0.54 4.95 -14.46
C PRO A 68 -0.04 6.34 -14.06
N SER A 69 0.30 6.58 -12.80
CA SER A 69 0.81 7.88 -12.31
C SER A 69 2.25 8.17 -12.73
N ARG A 70 3.01 7.13 -13.07
CA ARG A 70 4.37 7.22 -13.62
C ARG A 70 4.39 7.15 -15.15
N TRP A 71 3.27 6.79 -15.79
CA TRP A 71 3.26 6.61 -17.24
C TRP A 71 3.62 7.91 -17.98
N GLY A 72 4.67 7.87 -18.81
CA GLY A 72 5.16 9.06 -19.50
C GLY A 72 5.77 10.12 -18.58
N ARG A 73 6.19 9.76 -17.36
CA ARG A 73 6.85 10.66 -16.41
C ARG A 73 8.12 10.05 -15.83
N VAL A 74 9.10 10.91 -15.52
CA VAL A 74 10.38 10.49 -14.90
C VAL A 74 10.16 9.94 -13.49
N GLU A 75 9.18 10.48 -12.76
CA GLU A 75 8.95 10.25 -11.34
C GLU A 75 7.45 10.25 -11.00
N ASN A 76 7.13 9.85 -9.76
CA ASN A 76 5.76 9.79 -9.24
C ASN A 76 5.70 10.28 -7.77
N LEU A 77 6.36 11.39 -7.45
CA LEU A 77 6.21 12.06 -6.16
C LEU A 77 4.74 12.39 -5.93
N PHE A 78 4.07 12.91 -6.96
CA PHE A 78 2.62 13.06 -7.01
C PHE A 78 2.04 12.29 -8.19
N GLY A 79 0.82 11.80 -8.03
CA GLY A 79 0.13 10.98 -9.02
C GLY A 79 -1.29 11.41 -9.30
N LEU A 80 -1.98 10.58 -10.07
CA LEU A 80 -3.38 10.74 -10.43
C LEU A 80 -4.25 10.57 -9.18
N SER A 81 -5.23 11.47 -9.02
CA SER A 81 -6.07 11.57 -7.82
C SER A 81 -7.41 10.85 -7.93
N SER A 82 -7.70 10.20 -9.07
CA SER A 82 -8.93 9.44 -9.29
C SER A 82 -8.67 8.14 -10.04
N VAL A 83 -9.49 7.13 -9.75
CA VAL A 83 -9.50 5.86 -10.51
C VAL A 83 -9.84 6.10 -11.98
N GLU A 84 -10.73 7.05 -12.25
CA GLU A 84 -11.08 7.47 -13.62
C GLU A 84 -9.85 7.90 -14.42
N ALA A 85 -9.02 8.79 -13.85
CA ALA A 85 -7.81 9.25 -14.51
C ALA A 85 -6.83 8.09 -14.76
N CYS A 86 -6.71 7.14 -13.82
CA CYS A 86 -5.88 5.95 -14.00
C CYS A 86 -6.37 5.07 -15.17
N VAL A 87 -7.68 4.83 -15.25
CA VAL A 87 -8.27 4.03 -16.34
C VAL A 87 -8.14 4.76 -17.67
N ASN A 88 -8.28 6.09 -17.71
CA ASN A 88 -8.08 6.87 -18.94
C ASN A 88 -6.66 6.75 -19.49
N VAL A 89 -5.64 6.72 -18.62
CA VAL A 89 -4.25 6.47 -19.04
C VAL A 89 -4.11 5.07 -19.66
N PHE A 90 -4.69 4.05 -19.03
CA PHE A 90 -4.67 2.69 -19.58
C PHE A 90 -5.41 2.60 -20.93
N ASN A 91 -6.59 3.18 -21.02
CA ASN A 91 -7.38 3.21 -22.27
C ASN A 91 -6.65 3.93 -23.40
N LYS A 92 -5.91 5.01 -23.10
CA LYS A 92 -5.07 5.68 -24.11
C LYS A 92 -4.02 4.71 -24.68
N ILE A 93 -3.31 3.99 -23.82
CA ILE A 93 -2.31 2.98 -24.24
C ILE A 93 -2.97 1.86 -25.05
N LEU A 94 -4.12 1.36 -24.61
CA LEU A 94 -4.85 0.31 -25.33
C LEU A 94 -5.27 0.77 -26.72
N THR A 95 -5.80 1.99 -26.83
CA THR A 95 -6.19 2.59 -28.12
C THR A 95 -4.99 2.71 -29.06
N GLU A 96 -3.83 3.14 -28.57
CA GLU A 96 -2.58 3.23 -29.34
C GLU A 96 -2.09 1.85 -29.82
N LEU A 97 -2.38 0.79 -29.07
CA LEU A 97 -2.08 -0.60 -29.41
C LEU A 97 -3.17 -1.30 -30.25
N GLY A 98 -4.26 -0.61 -30.61
CA GLY A 98 -5.38 -1.19 -31.35
C GLY A 98 -6.23 -2.17 -30.54
N LEU A 99 -6.20 -2.07 -29.21
CA LEU A 99 -6.95 -2.91 -28.28
C LEU A 99 -8.24 -2.22 -27.79
N PRO A 100 -9.26 -3.00 -27.40
CA PRO A 100 -10.50 -2.45 -26.87
C PRO A 100 -10.27 -1.79 -25.51
N ASN A 101 -10.99 -0.69 -25.28
CA ASN A 101 -10.91 0.08 -24.03
C ASN A 101 -11.71 -0.56 -22.90
N PHE A 102 -11.25 -0.38 -21.67
CA PHE A 102 -12.02 -0.70 -20.47
C PHE A 102 -13.23 0.22 -20.34
N THR A 103 -14.39 -0.35 -20.03
CA THR A 103 -15.66 0.38 -19.84
C THR A 103 -16.10 0.35 -18.38
N LYS A 104 -16.89 1.36 -17.99
CA LYS A 104 -17.55 1.37 -16.68
C LYS A 104 -18.58 0.24 -16.62
N CYS A 105 -18.66 -0.41 -15.47
CA CYS A 105 -19.80 -1.23 -15.13
C CYS A 105 -21.04 -0.34 -15.04
N THR A 106 -22.16 -0.82 -15.57
CA THR A 106 -23.47 -0.19 -15.40
C THR A 106 -24.43 -1.10 -14.64
N GLN A 107 -24.19 -2.41 -14.68
CA GLN A 107 -25.02 -3.41 -14.03
C GLN A 107 -24.18 -4.49 -13.36
N THR A 108 -24.75 -5.12 -12.34
CA THR A 108 -24.17 -6.30 -11.70
C THR A 108 -25.21 -7.38 -11.53
N TRP A 109 -24.83 -8.63 -11.77
CA TRP A 109 -25.68 -9.79 -11.55
C TRP A 109 -25.00 -10.81 -10.64
N ILE A 110 -25.83 -11.64 -10.01
CA ILE A 110 -25.37 -12.76 -9.19
C ILE A 110 -25.43 -14.00 -10.07
N GLY A 111 -24.29 -14.64 -10.29
CA GLY A 111 -24.25 -15.91 -11.01
C GLY A 111 -24.52 -17.10 -10.10
N GLN A 112 -24.80 -18.25 -10.73
CA GLN A 112 -25.01 -19.50 -10.02
C GLN A 112 -23.74 -19.93 -9.29
N SER A 113 -23.92 -20.43 -8.07
CA SER A 113 -22.89 -20.92 -7.16
C SER A 113 -23.30 -22.30 -6.69
N THR A 114 -22.35 -23.23 -6.57
CA THR A 114 -22.61 -24.57 -6.01
C THR A 114 -23.14 -24.43 -4.58
N GLU A 115 -23.94 -25.40 -4.12
CA GLU A 115 -24.36 -25.45 -2.71
C GLU A 115 -23.14 -25.26 -1.78
N ASN A 116 -23.29 -24.38 -0.79
CA ASN A 116 -22.26 -23.94 0.16
C ASN A 116 -21.14 -23.00 -0.35
N SER A 117 -21.18 -22.54 -1.61
CA SER A 117 -20.24 -21.51 -2.09
C SER A 117 -20.86 -20.11 -2.08
N LYS A 118 -20.04 -19.08 -1.82
CA LYS A 118 -20.53 -17.69 -1.87
C LYS A 118 -20.93 -17.33 -3.30
N PRO A 119 -22.11 -16.69 -3.50
CA PRO A 119 -22.54 -16.25 -4.82
C PRO A 119 -21.51 -15.33 -5.46
N ARG A 120 -21.12 -15.64 -6.70
CA ARG A 120 -20.20 -14.79 -7.48
C ARG A 120 -20.99 -13.66 -8.12
N LYS A 121 -20.47 -12.44 -7.99
CA LYS A 121 -21.00 -11.28 -8.71
C LYS A 121 -20.23 -11.06 -10.01
N TYR A 122 -20.94 -10.64 -11.03
CA TYR A 122 -20.44 -10.33 -12.36
C TYR A 122 -20.91 -8.94 -12.77
N SER A 123 -20.26 -8.36 -13.78
CA SER A 123 -20.58 -7.05 -14.33
C SER A 123 -20.33 -7.00 -15.84
N ASP A 124 -20.94 -6.03 -16.48
CA ASP A 124 -20.85 -5.70 -17.91
C ASP A 124 -19.63 -4.85 -18.27
N GLY A 125 -18.91 -4.36 -17.26
CA GLY A 125 -17.71 -3.54 -17.43
C GLY A 125 -16.49 -4.07 -16.70
N ALA A 126 -15.46 -3.23 -16.65
CA ALA A 126 -14.17 -3.58 -16.11
C ALA A 126 -14.15 -3.74 -14.58
N VAL A 127 -13.36 -4.71 -14.13
CA VAL A 127 -13.20 -5.07 -12.72
C VAL A 127 -11.77 -4.79 -12.26
N ILE A 128 -11.62 -3.98 -11.22
CA ILE A 128 -10.35 -3.67 -10.59
C ILE A 128 -9.92 -4.87 -9.71
N LYS A 129 -8.74 -5.40 -10.01
CA LYS A 129 -8.12 -6.53 -9.30
C LYS A 129 -7.07 -6.08 -8.30
N GLU A 130 -6.47 -4.92 -8.49
CA GLU A 130 -5.51 -4.35 -7.53
C GLU A 130 -5.47 -2.84 -7.68
N LEU A 131 -5.36 -2.13 -6.56
CA LEU A 131 -5.26 -0.67 -6.52
C LEU A 131 -4.30 -0.27 -5.41
N HIS A 132 -3.34 0.60 -5.67
CA HIS A 132 -2.47 1.14 -4.63
C HIS A 132 -2.87 2.58 -4.35
N ILE A 133 -3.19 2.87 -3.09
CA ILE A 133 -3.44 4.23 -2.62
C ILE A 133 -2.21 4.74 -1.88
N THR A 134 -1.83 5.97 -2.18
CA THR A 134 -0.58 6.55 -1.70
C THR A 134 -0.80 7.97 -1.19
N GLU A 135 -0.05 8.36 -0.16
CA GLU A 135 0.06 9.72 0.31
C GLU A 135 1.47 9.99 0.86
N ASN A 136 1.95 11.23 0.69
CA ASN A 136 3.25 11.65 1.22
C ASN A 136 3.04 12.42 2.53
N ARG A 137 3.98 12.28 3.47
CA ARG A 137 4.04 13.11 4.67
C ARG A 137 5.46 13.66 4.86
N ALA A 138 5.58 14.94 5.18
CA ALA A 138 6.84 15.54 5.60
C ALA A 138 7.03 15.32 7.09
N VAL A 139 8.25 14.94 7.45
CA VAL A 139 8.69 14.84 8.85
C VAL A 139 9.91 15.70 9.14
N GLY A 140 10.32 16.54 8.18
CA GLY A 140 11.53 17.33 8.22
C GLY A 140 12.77 16.52 7.84
N GLY A 141 13.74 17.21 7.25
CA GLY A 141 15.01 16.60 6.86
C GLY A 141 15.70 15.87 8.01
N ASN A 142 16.37 14.76 7.69
CA ASN A 142 17.06 13.86 8.62
C ASN A 142 16.18 13.12 9.65
N ASN A 143 14.84 13.28 9.62
CA ASN A 143 13.95 12.62 10.59
C ASN A 143 13.24 11.37 10.05
N VAL A 144 13.31 11.09 8.74
CA VAL A 144 12.52 10.03 8.09
C VAL A 144 12.81 8.65 8.66
N GLU A 145 14.07 8.32 8.89
CA GLU A 145 14.47 7.02 9.44
C GLU A 145 13.98 6.84 10.88
N HIS A 146 14.14 7.88 11.72
CA HIS A 146 13.59 7.89 13.07
C HIS A 146 12.06 7.76 13.05
N TYR A 147 11.39 8.42 12.11
CA TYR A 147 9.95 8.34 11.96
C TYR A 147 9.49 6.93 11.60
N ILE A 148 10.11 6.31 10.61
CA ILE A 148 9.83 4.94 10.17
C ILE A 148 10.10 3.94 11.30
N SER A 149 11.20 4.13 12.03
CA SER A 149 11.55 3.33 13.20
C SER A 149 10.50 3.44 14.32
N GLY A 150 10.04 4.66 14.60
CA GLY A 150 8.94 4.93 15.53
C GLY A 150 7.64 4.26 15.09
N LEU A 151 7.26 4.38 13.82
CA LEU A 151 6.10 3.70 13.25
C LEU A 151 6.18 2.17 13.40
N ALA A 152 7.38 1.59 13.33
CA ALA A 152 7.60 0.16 13.51
C ALA A 152 7.32 -0.36 14.94
N THR A 153 7.09 0.52 15.90
CA THR A 153 6.60 0.15 17.25
C THR A 153 5.09 -0.07 17.29
N LEU A 154 4.36 0.41 16.29
CA LEU A 154 2.90 0.45 16.28
C LEU A 154 2.32 -0.71 15.48
N ASN A 155 1.24 -1.30 15.98
CA ASN A 155 0.42 -2.21 15.18
C ASN A 155 -0.59 -1.42 14.32
N TYR A 156 -0.83 -1.88 13.11
CA TYR A 156 -1.88 -1.38 12.24
C TYR A 156 -2.95 -2.44 12.05
N ARG A 157 -4.17 -2.15 12.52
CA ARG A 157 -5.28 -3.11 12.61
C ARG A 157 -4.83 -4.39 13.34
N ASN A 158 -4.95 -5.55 12.68
CA ASN A 158 -4.55 -6.85 13.20
C ASN A 158 -3.15 -7.27 12.72
N SER A 159 -2.44 -6.39 12.04
CA SER A 159 -1.12 -6.65 11.47
C SER A 159 -0.01 -6.08 12.36
N THR A 160 1.08 -6.83 12.46
CA THR A 160 2.27 -6.46 13.22
C THR A 160 3.26 -5.74 12.32
N ALA A 161 3.85 -4.66 12.82
CA ALA A 161 4.89 -3.94 12.10
C ALA A 161 6.16 -4.79 11.93
N ARG A 162 6.81 -4.63 10.79
CA ARG A 162 8.13 -5.18 10.49
C ARG A 162 8.96 -4.10 9.81
N LEU A 163 9.97 -3.63 10.54
CA LEU A 163 11.01 -2.76 9.99
C LEU A 163 11.93 -3.59 9.09
N HIS A 164 12.20 -3.09 7.89
CA HIS A 164 13.16 -3.71 6.98
C HIS A 164 14.59 -3.52 7.52
N THR A 165 15.51 -4.40 7.13
CA THR A 165 16.87 -4.43 7.66
C THR A 165 17.66 -3.14 7.41
N ASN A 166 17.35 -2.43 6.32
CA ASN A 166 17.97 -1.15 5.98
C ASN A 166 17.38 0.05 6.74
N GLY A 167 16.31 -0.14 7.53
CA GLY A 167 15.63 0.95 8.25
C GLY A 167 14.81 1.91 7.38
N GLN A 168 14.76 1.71 6.06
CA GLN A 168 14.16 2.66 5.10
C GLN A 168 12.69 2.36 4.81
N THR A 169 12.14 1.27 5.34
CA THR A 169 10.76 0.85 5.11
C THR A 169 10.23 0.07 6.29
N VAL A 170 8.99 0.35 6.67
CA VAL A 170 8.19 -0.48 7.58
C VAL A 170 6.97 -0.99 6.82
N ASP A 171 6.66 -2.27 6.96
CA ASP A 171 5.40 -2.85 6.51
C ASP A 171 4.63 -3.48 7.67
N TRP A 172 3.33 -3.74 7.47
CA TRP A 172 2.54 -4.47 8.46
C TRP A 172 1.97 -5.74 7.87
N LEU A 173 2.30 -6.86 8.51
CA LEU A 173 1.96 -8.19 8.05
C LEU A 173 1.16 -8.95 9.11
N SER A 174 0.45 -10.01 8.70
CA SER A 174 -0.09 -10.97 9.65
C SER A 174 1.04 -11.65 10.42
N LYS A 175 0.71 -12.35 11.51
CA LYS A 175 1.68 -13.15 12.28
C LYS A 175 2.41 -14.20 11.43
N GLN A 176 1.83 -14.62 10.31
CA GLN A 176 2.42 -15.57 9.35
C GLN A 176 3.20 -14.86 8.22
N GLY A 177 3.38 -13.54 8.28
CA GLY A 177 4.06 -12.77 7.23
C GLY A 177 3.20 -12.48 5.99
N ASN A 178 1.88 -12.65 6.07
CA ASN A 178 0.99 -12.52 4.92
C ASN A 178 0.23 -11.18 4.91
N ALA A 179 -0.05 -10.66 3.71
CA ALA A 179 -0.87 -9.46 3.47
C ALA A 179 -1.87 -9.70 2.32
N SER A 180 -2.80 -10.63 2.53
CA SER A 180 -3.72 -11.11 1.47
C SER A 180 -4.83 -10.13 1.09
N LEU A 181 -5.11 -9.13 1.94
CA LEU A 181 -6.15 -8.13 1.74
C LEU A 181 -5.56 -6.77 1.43
N ILE A 182 -4.77 -6.23 2.37
CA ILE A 182 -4.09 -4.96 2.24
C ILE A 182 -2.64 -5.20 2.65
N TYR A 183 -1.70 -4.76 1.82
CA TYR A 183 -0.29 -4.62 2.19
C TYR A 183 0.01 -3.13 2.42
N PRO A 184 0.01 -2.69 3.69
CA PRO A 184 0.39 -1.32 4.04
C PRO A 184 1.90 -1.23 4.27
N SER A 185 2.49 -0.13 3.82
CA SER A 185 3.91 0.19 4.03
C SER A 185 4.13 1.68 4.14
N VAL A 186 5.13 2.07 4.92
CA VAL A 186 5.68 3.43 4.94
C VAL A 186 7.16 3.36 4.62
N TYR A 187 7.62 4.16 3.66
CA TYR A 187 9.02 4.14 3.22
C TYR A 187 9.60 5.52 2.97
N ASN A 188 10.93 5.62 3.04
CA ASN A 188 11.68 6.83 2.69
C ASN A 188 11.67 7.01 1.17
N LYS A 189 10.97 8.05 0.68
CA LYS A 189 10.78 8.25 -0.76
C LYS A 189 12.06 8.67 -1.47
N ALA A 190 12.93 9.46 -0.82
CA ALA A 190 14.22 9.84 -1.39
C ALA A 190 15.09 8.60 -1.67
N TYR A 191 15.22 7.74 -0.65
CA TYR A 191 15.98 6.50 -0.75
C TYR A 191 15.43 5.55 -1.83
N GLU A 192 14.10 5.41 -1.93
CA GLU A 192 13.46 4.61 -2.97
C GLU A 192 13.79 5.12 -4.39
N LEU A 193 13.71 6.44 -4.58
CA LEU A 193 14.01 7.07 -5.86
C LEU A 193 15.48 6.90 -6.25
N GLU A 194 16.42 7.08 -5.32
CA GLU A 194 17.85 6.85 -5.55
C GLU A 194 18.14 5.41 -5.95
N LEU A 195 17.61 4.44 -5.20
CA LEU A 195 17.90 3.03 -5.41
C LEU A 195 17.32 2.52 -6.74
N HIS A 196 16.05 2.83 -7.01
CA HIS A 196 15.31 2.20 -8.10
C HIS A 196 15.14 3.09 -9.34
N SER A 197 14.88 4.39 -9.17
CA SER A 197 14.56 5.27 -10.29
C SER A 197 15.81 5.90 -10.88
N LEU A 198 16.70 6.41 -10.03
CA LEU A 198 17.92 7.11 -10.45
C LEU A 198 18.85 6.18 -11.22
N THR A 199 19.07 4.96 -10.72
CA THR A 199 19.85 3.93 -11.42
C THR A 199 19.31 3.64 -12.82
N LYS A 200 17.99 3.51 -12.97
CA LYS A 200 17.35 3.22 -14.28
C LYS A 200 17.46 4.40 -15.24
N ILE A 201 17.18 5.61 -14.76
CA ILE A 201 17.25 6.83 -15.57
C ILE A 201 18.69 7.11 -15.98
N ARG A 202 19.66 6.96 -15.08
CA ARG A 202 21.10 7.06 -15.40
C ARG A 202 21.49 6.10 -16.52
N ASN A 203 21.10 4.83 -16.40
CA ASN A 203 21.49 3.82 -17.39
C ASN A 203 20.83 4.07 -18.76
N LYS A 204 19.61 4.63 -18.81
CA LYS A 204 18.88 4.89 -20.06
C LYS A 204 19.27 6.21 -20.74
N PHE A 205 19.46 7.27 -19.97
CA PHE A 205 19.62 8.64 -20.50
C PHE A 205 20.98 9.28 -20.20
N GLY A 206 21.73 8.76 -19.23
CA GLY A 206 23.00 9.34 -18.77
C GLY A 206 22.83 10.44 -17.72
N GLU A 207 23.91 10.76 -17.01
CA GLU A 207 23.92 11.71 -15.88
C GLU A 207 23.76 13.18 -16.30
N GLN A 208 24.13 13.51 -17.54
CA GLN A 208 23.98 14.86 -18.10
C GLN A 208 22.58 15.11 -18.69
N SER A 209 21.70 14.11 -18.66
CA SER A 209 20.35 14.25 -19.23
C SER A 209 19.44 15.12 -18.38
N GLU A 210 18.51 15.81 -19.03
CA GLU A 210 17.49 16.62 -18.34
C GLU A 210 16.67 15.75 -17.36
N GLN A 211 16.34 14.52 -17.76
CA GLN A 211 15.57 13.57 -16.95
C GLN A 211 16.31 13.22 -15.65
N TYR A 212 17.62 12.98 -15.74
CA TYR A 212 18.45 12.69 -14.57
C TYR A 212 18.49 13.90 -13.63
N GLN A 213 18.74 15.09 -14.17
CA GLN A 213 18.82 16.34 -13.39
C GLN A 213 17.47 16.69 -12.74
N GLN A 214 16.35 16.49 -13.44
CA GLN A 214 15.01 16.65 -12.88
C GLN A 214 14.77 15.67 -11.72
N LEU A 215 15.14 14.41 -11.87
CA LEU A 215 14.97 13.41 -10.82
C LEU A 215 15.81 13.73 -9.58
N ILE A 216 17.05 14.22 -9.75
CA ILE A 216 17.89 14.68 -8.64
C ILE A 216 17.21 15.80 -7.85
N LYS A 217 16.62 16.81 -8.51
CA LYS A 217 15.89 17.88 -7.83
C LYS A 217 14.74 17.34 -6.96
N VAL A 218 14.02 16.33 -7.46
CA VAL A 218 12.94 15.68 -6.70
C VAL A 218 13.48 14.88 -5.52
N ILE A 219 14.61 14.20 -5.68
CA ILE A 219 15.28 13.47 -4.59
C ILE A 219 15.71 14.45 -3.49
N GLU A 220 16.37 15.56 -3.85
CA GLU A 220 16.82 16.56 -2.88
C GLU A 220 15.63 17.21 -2.15
N TYR A 221 14.56 17.55 -2.87
CA TYR A 221 13.32 17.98 -2.24
C TYR A 221 12.79 16.95 -1.22
N CYS A 222 12.82 15.65 -1.58
CA CYS A 222 12.37 14.60 -0.68
C CYS A 222 13.25 14.48 0.57
N LYS A 223 14.56 14.71 0.45
CA LYS A 223 15.51 14.72 1.59
C LYS A 223 15.27 15.92 2.49
N GLU A 224 15.17 17.11 1.92
CA GLU A 224 14.96 18.37 2.66
C GLU A 224 13.67 18.34 3.47
N GLN A 225 12.57 17.89 2.87
CA GLN A 225 11.27 17.80 3.54
C GLN A 225 11.13 16.57 4.42
N GLY A 226 12.03 15.59 4.28
CA GLY A 226 11.90 14.29 4.91
C GLY A 226 10.61 13.58 4.50
N VAL A 227 10.51 13.18 3.24
CA VAL A 227 9.29 12.58 2.69
C VAL A 227 9.17 11.10 3.07
N ALA A 228 8.24 10.81 3.97
CA ALA A 228 7.76 9.46 4.26
C ALA A 228 6.51 9.17 3.42
N ARG A 229 6.57 8.16 2.55
CA ARG A 229 5.44 7.75 1.71
C ARG A 229 4.64 6.65 2.38
N PHE A 230 3.36 6.93 2.62
CA PHE A 230 2.35 5.97 3.06
C PHE A 230 1.73 5.32 1.82
N GLU A 231 1.85 4.01 1.68
CA GLU A 231 1.31 3.25 0.57
C GLU A 231 0.49 2.07 1.10
N GLN A 232 -0.70 1.84 0.52
CA GLN A 232 -1.51 0.66 0.79
C GLN A 232 -1.86 -0.04 -0.50
N LYS A 233 -1.35 -1.27 -0.68
CA LYS A 233 -1.66 -2.13 -1.82
C LYS A 233 -2.94 -2.90 -1.53
N LEU A 234 -4.04 -2.48 -2.12
CA LEU A 234 -5.37 -3.08 -1.96
C LEU A 234 -5.51 -4.23 -2.94
N LYS A 235 -5.52 -5.46 -2.42
CA LYS A 235 -5.58 -6.68 -3.23
C LYS A 235 -7.01 -7.02 -3.63
N SER A 236 -7.17 -7.80 -4.69
CA SER A 236 -8.47 -8.22 -5.26
C SER A 236 -9.47 -8.69 -4.20
N ARG A 237 -9.03 -9.52 -3.25
CA ARG A 237 -9.90 -10.03 -2.17
C ARG A 237 -10.46 -8.93 -1.28
N PHE A 238 -9.67 -7.88 -0.99
CA PHE A 238 -10.15 -6.73 -0.24
C PHE A 238 -11.16 -5.92 -1.05
N LEU A 239 -10.83 -5.60 -2.31
CA LEU A 239 -11.72 -4.84 -3.20
C LEU A 239 -13.06 -5.56 -3.43
N GLN A 240 -13.04 -6.90 -3.54
CA GLN A 240 -14.26 -7.71 -3.61
C GLN A 240 -15.07 -7.64 -2.32
N ARG A 241 -14.41 -7.82 -1.17
CA ARG A 241 -15.07 -7.79 0.14
C ARG A 241 -15.74 -6.45 0.44
N GLU A 242 -15.09 -5.35 0.07
CA GLU A 242 -15.62 -4.00 0.29
C GLU A 242 -16.48 -3.49 -0.89
N ASN A 243 -16.73 -4.31 -1.91
CA ASN A 243 -17.47 -3.94 -3.14
C ASN A 243 -16.88 -2.74 -3.91
N LEU A 244 -15.55 -2.59 -3.87
CA LEU A 244 -14.77 -1.51 -4.50
C LEU A 244 -14.13 -1.90 -5.85
N HIS A 245 -14.53 -3.04 -6.42
CA HIS A 245 -13.91 -3.62 -7.61
C HIS A 245 -14.65 -3.31 -8.91
N PHE A 246 -15.91 -2.86 -8.87
CA PHE A 246 -16.68 -2.54 -10.08
C PHE A 246 -16.39 -1.12 -10.54
N TYR A 247 -15.56 -0.96 -11.56
CA TYR A 247 -15.20 0.35 -12.08
C TYR A 247 -16.45 1.08 -12.56
N GLY A 248 -16.69 2.31 -12.08
CA GLY A 248 -17.86 3.12 -12.41
C GLY A 248 -19.06 2.96 -11.47
N LEU A 249 -19.21 1.83 -10.76
CA LEU A 249 -20.27 1.61 -9.77
C LEU A 249 -19.79 1.72 -8.32
N SER A 250 -18.50 1.47 -8.07
CA SER A 250 -17.93 1.52 -6.73
C SER A 250 -17.79 2.94 -6.21
N ASP A 251 -18.18 3.17 -4.95
CA ASP A 251 -17.92 4.43 -4.24
C ASP A 251 -16.49 4.46 -3.67
N TYR A 252 -15.62 5.20 -4.36
CA TYR A 252 -14.22 5.35 -3.95
C TYR A 252 -13.99 6.35 -2.81
N SER A 253 -15.04 7.03 -2.29
CA SER A 253 -14.91 7.87 -1.09
C SER A 253 -14.34 7.08 0.10
N ARG A 254 -14.73 5.79 0.21
CA ARG A 254 -14.25 4.84 1.22
C ARG A 254 -12.73 4.65 1.22
N LEU A 255 -12.07 4.82 0.06
CA LEU A 255 -10.61 4.76 -0.02
C LEU A 255 -9.93 5.90 0.73
N ARG A 256 -10.54 7.10 0.74
CA ARG A 256 -10.03 8.24 1.49
C ARG A 256 -10.12 8.01 3.00
N GLU A 257 -11.21 7.40 3.46
CA GLU A 257 -11.38 7.03 4.86
C GLU A 257 -10.34 5.99 5.30
N LEU A 258 -10.12 4.97 4.47
CA LEU A 258 -9.09 3.94 4.68
C LEU A 258 -7.68 4.55 4.77
N ASN A 259 -7.36 5.44 3.83
CA ASN A 259 -6.08 6.15 3.81
C ASN A 259 -5.91 7.03 5.06
N LYS A 260 -6.97 7.77 5.46
CA LYS A 260 -6.96 8.61 6.65
C LYS A 260 -6.75 7.79 7.92
N GLU A 261 -7.35 6.60 8.04
CA GLU A 261 -7.09 5.67 9.15
C GLU A 261 -5.60 5.31 9.22
N PHE A 262 -4.99 5.01 8.08
CA PHE A 262 -3.58 4.63 8.01
C PHE A 262 -2.64 5.80 8.27
N LEU A 263 -2.93 6.98 7.75
CA LEU A 263 -2.16 8.19 8.07
C LEU A 263 -2.23 8.56 9.54
N ASN A 264 -3.31 8.22 10.24
CA ASN A 264 -3.46 8.54 11.66
C ASN A 264 -2.74 7.54 12.59
N ILE A 265 -1.99 6.55 12.08
CA ILE A 265 -1.23 5.65 12.96
C ILE A 265 -0.23 6.42 13.82
N ASP A 266 0.42 7.44 13.27
CA ASP A 266 1.45 8.22 13.94
C ASP A 266 0.92 9.11 15.06
N LYS A 267 -0.38 9.42 15.07
CA LYS A 267 -1.04 10.11 16.21
C LYS A 267 -0.96 9.30 17.51
N ARG A 268 -0.61 8.01 17.42
CA ARG A 268 -0.34 7.15 18.58
C ARG A 268 1.10 7.26 19.07
N LEU A 269 2.02 7.86 18.31
CA LEU A 269 3.39 8.17 18.76
C LEU A 269 3.37 9.37 19.70
N LYS A 270 2.82 9.17 20.91
CA LYS A 270 2.69 10.23 21.92
C LYS A 270 3.83 10.23 22.93
N VAL A 271 4.56 9.12 23.04
CA VAL A 271 5.67 8.97 23.97
C VAL A 271 6.96 9.35 23.27
N THR A 272 7.56 10.44 23.73
CA THR A 272 8.83 10.98 23.24
C THR A 272 10.05 10.35 23.91
N ALA A 273 9.88 9.81 25.12
CA ALA A 273 10.91 9.14 25.89
C ALA A 273 10.32 8.02 26.75
N MET A 274 11.00 6.88 26.81
CA MET A 274 10.65 5.74 27.65
C MET A 274 11.06 5.96 29.12
N ASN A 275 10.54 7.01 29.77
CA ASN A 275 10.73 7.27 31.20
C ASN A 275 9.37 7.36 31.93
N PHE A 276 9.39 7.16 33.25
CA PHE A 276 8.17 7.04 34.05
C PHE A 276 7.25 8.26 33.95
N GLU A 277 7.86 9.44 34.13
CA GLU A 277 7.19 10.73 34.20
C GLU A 277 6.49 11.04 32.88
N THR A 278 7.24 10.91 31.77
CA THR A 278 6.71 11.12 30.42
C THR A 278 5.53 10.19 30.13
N ILE A 279 5.64 8.90 30.48
CA ILE A 279 4.57 7.93 30.21
C ILE A 279 3.34 8.22 31.09
N SER A 280 3.53 8.49 32.38
CA SER A 280 2.43 8.76 33.31
C SER A 280 1.67 10.03 32.94
N GLU A 281 2.39 11.13 32.67
CA GLU A 281 1.80 12.39 32.22
C GLU A 281 1.08 12.22 30.89
N THR A 282 1.68 11.51 29.93
CA THR A 282 1.06 11.27 28.61
C THR A 282 -0.25 10.49 28.74
N LEU A 283 -0.34 9.52 29.66
CA LEU A 283 -1.57 8.75 29.91
C LEU A 283 -2.70 9.63 30.44
N ILE A 284 -2.40 10.55 31.37
CA ILE A 284 -3.38 11.48 31.94
C ILE A 284 -3.78 12.53 30.90
N ASN A 285 -2.80 13.21 30.29
CA ASN A 285 -3.03 14.28 29.33
C ASN A 285 -3.76 13.80 28.07
N SER A 286 -3.60 12.53 27.71
CA SER A 286 -4.34 11.90 26.61
C SER A 286 -5.72 11.37 26.98
N GLY A 287 -6.17 11.54 28.24
CA GLY A 287 -7.45 11.00 28.72
C GLY A 287 -7.54 9.48 28.66
N VAL A 288 -6.42 8.77 28.74
CA VAL A 288 -6.40 7.30 28.69
C VAL A 288 -6.82 6.69 30.04
N VAL A 289 -6.53 7.40 31.12
CA VAL A 289 -6.88 7.07 32.50
C VAL A 289 -7.29 8.32 33.26
N ASP A 290 -8.17 8.17 34.24
CA ASP A 290 -8.76 9.31 34.97
C ASP A 290 -8.02 9.66 36.27
N THR A 291 -7.10 8.79 36.72
CA THR A 291 -6.40 8.97 38.01
C THR A 291 -4.90 8.78 37.89
N VAL A 292 -4.16 9.55 38.70
CA VAL A 292 -2.70 9.45 38.83
C VAL A 292 -2.28 8.03 39.24
N LYS A 293 -3.04 7.37 40.12
CA LYS A 293 -2.77 5.99 40.53
C LYS A 293 -2.82 5.01 39.35
N ALA A 294 -3.83 5.13 38.49
CA ALA A 294 -3.96 4.28 37.30
C ALA A 294 -2.87 4.57 36.26
N ALA A 295 -2.49 5.84 36.11
CA ALA A 295 -1.39 6.28 35.25
C ALA A 295 -0.05 5.68 35.71
N ASN A 296 0.32 5.91 36.98
CA ASN A 296 1.55 5.40 37.58
C ASN A 296 1.65 3.87 37.51
N THR A 297 0.54 3.17 37.80
CA THR A 297 0.51 1.70 37.70
C THR A 297 0.77 1.26 36.26
N THR A 298 0.12 1.90 35.28
CA THR A 298 0.29 1.55 33.86
C THR A 298 1.68 1.91 33.34
N ALA A 299 2.25 3.04 33.78
CA ALA A 299 3.62 3.46 33.47
C ALA A 299 4.65 2.46 34.04
N MET A 300 4.40 1.89 35.22
CA MET A 300 5.27 0.86 35.81
C MET A 300 5.37 -0.39 34.92
N TYR A 301 4.26 -0.83 34.30
CA TYR A 301 4.31 -1.94 33.34
C TYR A 301 5.20 -1.62 32.13
N ALA A 302 5.15 -0.38 31.64
CA ALA A 302 5.99 0.06 30.52
C ALA A 302 7.47 0.13 30.91
N LEU A 303 7.79 0.59 32.13
CA LEU A 303 9.17 0.58 32.65
C LEU A 303 9.73 -0.83 32.83
N GLN A 304 8.95 -1.71 33.47
CA GLN A 304 9.35 -3.10 33.65
C GLN A 304 9.62 -3.74 32.29
N TRP A 305 8.74 -3.49 31.32
CA TRP A 305 8.94 -3.91 29.94
C TRP A 305 10.22 -3.33 29.31
N SER A 306 10.51 -2.04 29.51
CA SER A 306 11.74 -1.42 28.99
C SER A 306 13.01 -1.98 29.62
N HIS A 307 12.94 -2.47 30.85
CA HIS A 307 14.02 -3.20 31.52
C HIS A 307 14.07 -4.71 31.18
N GLY A 308 13.25 -5.17 30.23
CA GLY A 308 13.29 -6.54 29.70
C GLY A 308 12.29 -7.51 30.32
N GLN A 309 11.37 -7.05 31.18
CA GLN A 309 10.31 -7.89 31.74
C GLN A 309 9.40 -8.45 30.63
N VAL A 310 9.14 -9.75 30.68
CA VAL A 310 8.16 -10.42 29.81
C VAL A 310 6.86 -10.65 30.59
N PHE A 311 5.74 -10.23 30.01
CA PHE A 311 4.43 -10.36 30.65
C PHE A 311 3.62 -11.52 30.06
N ASP A 312 2.89 -12.22 30.92
CA ASP A 312 1.89 -13.21 30.52
C ASP A 312 0.63 -12.49 30.00
N LEU A 313 0.45 -12.52 28.67
CA LEU A 313 -0.65 -11.86 27.97
C LEU A 313 -2.03 -12.50 28.23
N SER A 314 -2.09 -13.64 28.90
CA SER A 314 -3.37 -14.27 29.29
C SER A 314 -4.04 -13.54 30.47
N LYS A 315 -3.24 -12.91 31.34
CA LYS A 315 -3.71 -12.25 32.58
C LYS A 315 -4.55 -11.01 32.28
N ALA A 316 -5.68 -10.89 32.98
CA ALA A 316 -6.64 -9.79 32.79
C ALA A 316 -5.99 -8.41 33.02
N GLN A 317 -5.20 -8.25 34.09
CA GLN A 317 -4.51 -6.99 34.39
C GLN A 317 -3.52 -6.58 33.28
N VAL A 318 -2.73 -7.54 32.79
CA VAL A 318 -1.79 -7.31 31.67
C VAL A 318 -2.56 -6.85 30.42
N LYS A 319 -3.70 -7.48 30.10
CA LYS A 319 -4.56 -7.06 28.98
C LYS A 319 -5.05 -5.62 29.13
N VAL A 320 -5.46 -5.23 30.34
CA VAL A 320 -5.93 -3.85 30.64
C VAL A 320 -4.80 -2.83 30.47
N HIS A 321 -3.64 -3.07 31.09
CA HIS A 321 -2.52 -2.13 31.00
C HIS A 321 -1.95 -2.06 29.58
N ARG A 322 -1.83 -3.20 28.88
CA ARG A 322 -1.46 -3.23 27.47
C ARG A 322 -2.42 -2.42 26.61
N ALA A 323 -3.74 -2.55 26.81
CA ALA A 323 -4.72 -1.80 26.05
C ALA A 323 -4.59 -0.28 26.26
N ARG A 324 -4.27 0.16 27.48
CA ARG A 324 -3.98 1.57 27.80
C ARG A 324 -2.70 2.04 27.12
N LEU A 325 -1.60 1.30 27.29
CA LEU A 325 -0.29 1.62 26.70
C LEU A 325 -0.34 1.72 25.16
N ARG A 326 -1.12 0.87 24.49
CA ARG A 326 -1.30 0.92 23.03
C ARG A 326 -1.93 2.22 22.54
N LYS A 327 -2.67 2.95 23.39
CA LYS A 327 -3.23 4.27 23.03
C LYS A 327 -2.17 5.37 22.95
N ILE A 328 -1.01 5.15 23.56
CA ILE A 328 0.13 6.08 23.57
C ILE A 328 1.36 5.52 22.84
N GLY A 329 1.18 4.42 22.11
CA GLY A 329 2.21 3.88 21.21
C GLY A 329 3.15 2.84 21.81
N ILE A 330 2.85 2.32 23.01
CA ILE A 330 3.64 1.27 23.65
C ILE A 330 2.89 -0.07 23.56
N ASP A 331 3.51 -1.10 22.99
CA ASP A 331 2.97 -2.48 22.99
C ASP A 331 3.90 -3.47 23.70
N ILE A 332 3.58 -3.74 24.98
CA ILE A 332 4.33 -4.65 25.86
C ILE A 332 4.20 -6.14 25.50
N ALA A 333 3.54 -6.49 24.39
CA ALA A 333 3.50 -7.87 23.89
C ALA A 333 4.75 -8.29 23.12
N ASN A 334 5.51 -7.33 22.59
CA ASN A 334 6.74 -7.59 21.84
C ASN A 334 7.96 -7.37 22.73
N LYS A 335 9.15 -7.83 22.30
CA LYS A 335 10.39 -7.45 22.99
C LYS A 335 10.62 -5.94 22.89
N CYS A 336 11.08 -5.33 23.98
CA CYS A 336 11.40 -3.91 23.98
C CYS A 336 12.61 -3.62 23.09
N ASP A 337 12.49 -2.57 22.29
CA ASP A 337 13.57 -2.01 21.50
C ASP A 337 13.57 -0.49 21.70
N ILE A 338 14.40 -0.05 22.65
CA ILE A 338 14.43 1.34 23.11
C ILE A 338 14.93 2.27 21.99
N SER A 339 15.74 1.76 21.05
CA SER A 339 16.27 2.53 19.91
C SER A 339 15.16 3.12 19.01
N LYS A 340 13.95 2.54 19.05
CA LYS A 340 12.81 2.95 18.23
C LYS A 340 12.02 4.13 18.80
N PHE A 341 12.28 4.55 20.04
CA PHE A 341 11.56 5.64 20.72
C PHE A 341 12.32 6.96 20.64
N SER A 342 12.77 7.33 19.43
CA SER A 342 13.40 8.64 19.19
C SER A 342 12.34 9.72 18.98
N PRO A 343 12.49 10.93 19.54
CA PRO A 343 11.53 12.01 19.35
C PRO A 343 11.53 12.48 17.88
N VAL A 344 10.37 12.41 17.23
CA VAL A 344 10.19 12.89 15.85
C VAL A 344 9.06 13.92 15.82
N LYS A 345 9.32 15.07 15.21
CA LYS A 345 8.33 16.12 14.99
C LYS A 345 7.72 15.96 13.60
N VAL A 346 6.45 15.61 13.52
CA VAL A 346 5.69 15.59 12.26
C VAL A 346 5.25 17.01 11.93
N THR A 347 5.52 17.49 10.72
CA THR A 347 5.06 18.80 10.24
C THR A 347 3.69 18.68 9.55
N PRO A 348 2.82 19.71 9.62
CA PRO A 348 1.50 19.65 9.01
C PRO A 348 1.61 19.72 7.47
N GLU A 349 1.37 18.57 6.83
CA GLU A 349 1.07 18.35 5.40
C GLU A 349 2.10 18.85 4.37
N LEU A 350 2.19 18.15 3.22
CA LEU A 350 3.12 18.39 2.10
C LEU A 350 2.41 18.96 0.89
#